data_AF-K0JJA1-F1
#
_entry.id   AF-K0JJA1-F1
#
_cell.length_a   1.000
_cell.length_b   1.000
_cell.length_c   1.000
_cell.angle_alpha   90.00
_cell.angle_beta   90.00
_cell.angle_gamma   90.00
#
_symmetry.space_group_name_H-M   'P 1'
#
loop_
_entity.id
_entity.type
_entity.pdbx_description
1 polymer ?
#
loop_
_entity_poly.entity_id
_entity_poly.type
_entity_poly.pdbx_seq_one_letter_code
_entity_poly.pdbx_strand_id
1 'polypeptide(L)'
;MKYTEGANKIEKNYILKGDRIVEGSVLINDVINNELETLKRSDLLTDYVGEYYANSVTLYIENNYVYIGTKLPNGGYSYINGTALLQGNELIMYQYENNSTSNNKEHKIVFSKNKKIAVYYDPHTLKTINLIRKERSK
;
A
#
# COMPACT_ATOMS: atom_id res chain seq x y z
N MET A 1 19.85 -17.90 -39.61
CA MET A 1 19.52 -18.10 -38.18
C MET A 1 18.00 -18.06 -38.06
N LYS A 2 17.38 -19.10 -37.49
CA LYS A 2 15.93 -19.21 -37.34
C LYS A 2 15.49 -18.28 -36.20
N TYR A 3 14.54 -17.39 -36.48
CA TYR A 3 13.81 -16.66 -35.44
C TYR A 3 12.83 -17.64 -34.80
N THR A 4 12.99 -17.93 -33.51
CA THR A 4 11.96 -18.60 -32.73
C THR A 4 10.84 -17.61 -32.46
N GLU A 5 9.76 -17.77 -33.23
CA GLU A 5 8.41 -17.30 -32.89
C GLU A 5 8.05 -17.86 -31.51
N GLY A 6 7.86 -16.99 -30.50
CA GLY A 6 7.45 -17.40 -29.14
C GLY A 6 8.14 -16.72 -27.97
N ALA A 7 9.06 -15.76 -28.19
CA ALA A 7 9.54 -14.95 -27.08
C ALA A 7 8.48 -13.91 -26.70
N ASN A 8 7.79 -14.12 -25.57
CA ASN A 8 6.90 -13.12 -25.02
C ASN A 8 7.67 -11.79 -24.87
N LYS A 9 7.13 -10.71 -25.43
CA LYS A 9 7.69 -9.37 -25.26
C LYS A 9 7.45 -8.97 -23.80
N ILE A 10 8.53 -8.82 -23.03
CA ILE A 10 8.48 -8.39 -21.63
C ILE A 10 8.99 -6.95 -21.57
N GLU A 11 8.12 -6.01 -21.26
CA GLU A 11 8.51 -4.63 -20.98
C GLU A 11 8.33 -4.34 -19.49
N LYS A 12 9.33 -3.67 -18.89
CA LYS A 12 9.28 -3.23 -17.50
C LYS A 12 9.29 -1.71 -17.47
N ASN A 13 8.23 -1.11 -16.94
CA ASN A 13 8.18 0.32 -16.70
C ASN A 13 8.47 0.58 -15.24
N TYR A 14 9.31 1.58 -14.97
CA TYR A 14 9.64 2.02 -13.62
C TYR A 14 9.43 3.52 -13.51
N ILE A 15 8.79 3.96 -12.44
CA ILE A 15 8.85 5.37 -12.04
C ILE A 15 9.92 5.48 -10.95
N LEU A 16 10.89 6.36 -11.17
CA LEU A 16 11.94 6.67 -10.20
C LEU A 16 11.63 8.01 -9.52
N LYS A 17 11.79 8.07 -8.20
CA LYS A 17 11.78 9.32 -7.42
C LYS A 17 13.07 9.41 -6.62
N GLY A 18 14.03 10.17 -7.12
CA GLY A 18 15.40 10.17 -6.61
C GLY A 18 16.11 8.86 -6.96
N ASP A 19 16.69 8.20 -5.95
CA ASP A 19 17.39 6.92 -6.06
C ASP A 19 16.48 5.69 -5.87
N ARG A 20 15.15 5.89 -5.85
CA ARG A 20 14.18 4.85 -5.46
C ARG A 20 13.14 4.59 -6.53
N ILE A 21 12.80 3.32 -6.72
CA ILE A 21 11.67 2.87 -7.56
C ILE A 21 10.37 3.06 -6.75
N VAL A 22 9.41 3.79 -7.31
CA VAL A 22 8.12 4.08 -6.66
C VAL A 22 6.94 3.35 -7.30
N GLU A 23 7.05 2.95 -8.56
CA GLU A 23 6.03 2.23 -9.32
C GLU A 23 6.68 1.33 -10.36
N GLY A 24 6.10 0.14 -10.60
CA GLY A 24 6.59 -0.82 -11.58
C GLY A 24 5.42 -1.55 -12.26
N SER A 25 5.44 -1.68 -13.58
CA SER A 25 4.54 -2.57 -14.32
C SER A 25 5.32 -3.48 -15.26
N VAL A 26 4.84 -4.73 -15.37
CA VAL A 26 5.37 -5.71 -16.33
C VAL A 26 4.30 -5.93 -17.40
N LEU A 27 4.64 -5.61 -18.65
CA LEU A 27 3.81 -5.96 -19.80
C LEU A 27 4.30 -7.30 -20.34
N ILE A 28 3.38 -8.24 -20.55
CA ILE A 28 3.64 -9.49 -21.26
C ILE A 28 2.73 -9.48 -22.49
N ASN A 29 3.32 -9.43 -23.69
CA ASN A 29 2.58 -9.34 -24.96
C ASN A 29 1.59 -8.16 -24.99
N ASP A 30 2.06 -6.98 -24.56
CA ASP A 30 1.31 -5.72 -24.50
C ASP A 30 0.06 -5.75 -23.59
N VAL A 31 -0.13 -6.81 -22.80
CA VAL A 31 -1.12 -6.88 -21.72
C VAL A 31 -0.43 -6.54 -20.40
N ILE A 32 -1.00 -5.58 -19.67
CA ILE A 32 -0.55 -5.24 -18.31
C ILE A 32 -0.81 -6.45 -17.42
N ASN A 33 0.25 -7.16 -17.04
CA ASN A 33 0.15 -8.24 -16.07
C ASN A 33 0.44 -7.67 -14.68
N ASN A 34 -0.61 -7.20 -14.00
CA ASN A 34 -0.53 -6.69 -12.63
C ASN A 34 -0.25 -7.78 -11.58
N GLU A 35 -0.20 -9.06 -11.97
CA GLU A 35 -0.10 -10.19 -11.04
C GLU A 35 1.34 -10.61 -10.69
N LEU A 36 2.35 -10.10 -11.39
CA LEU A 36 3.74 -10.51 -11.18
C LEU A 36 4.62 -9.32 -10.75
N GLU A 37 5.09 -9.43 -9.51
CA GLU A 37 6.11 -8.59 -8.87
C GLU A 37 5.64 -7.23 -8.35
N THR A 38 4.96 -7.28 -7.20
CA THR A 38 5.09 -6.25 -6.17
C THR A 38 6.59 -6.15 -5.81
N LEU A 39 7.35 -5.29 -6.49
CA LEU A 39 8.74 -5.01 -6.15
C LEU A 39 8.75 -4.51 -4.70
N LYS A 40 9.27 -5.37 -3.83
CA LYS A 40 9.09 -5.30 -2.38
C LYS A 40 9.71 -4.02 -1.84
N ARG A 41 8.86 -3.20 -1.24
CA ARG A 41 9.11 -1.89 -0.63
C ARG A 41 9.92 -1.93 0.67
N SER A 42 10.80 -2.91 0.86
CA SER A 42 11.27 -3.31 2.19
C SER A 42 11.92 -2.20 3.02
N ASP A 43 12.57 -1.24 2.37
CA ASP A 43 13.39 -0.24 3.06
C ASP A 43 12.65 1.08 3.34
N LEU A 44 11.58 1.39 2.61
CA LEU A 44 10.87 2.66 2.77
C LEU A 44 10.00 2.69 4.03
N LEU A 45 9.44 1.53 4.41
CA LEU A 45 8.50 1.42 5.52
C LEU A 45 9.16 1.04 6.85
N THR A 46 10.45 0.70 6.88
CA THR A 46 11.16 0.18 8.06
C THR A 46 10.98 1.06 9.30
N ASP A 47 11.11 2.38 9.12
CA ASP A 47 10.94 3.38 10.20
C ASP A 47 9.52 3.45 10.78
N TYR A 48 8.54 2.97 10.00
CA TYR A 48 7.12 3.00 10.30
C TYR A 48 6.59 1.63 10.73
N VAL A 49 7.42 0.59 10.77
CA VAL A 49 7.01 -0.77 11.15
C VAL A 49 6.37 -0.79 12.54
N GLY A 50 5.15 -1.28 12.62
CA GLY A 50 4.39 -1.34 13.86
C GLY A 50 2.90 -1.46 13.63
N GLU A 51 2.20 -1.66 14.73
CA GLU A 51 0.74 -1.65 14.79
C GLU A 51 0.31 -0.27 15.33
N TYR A 52 -0.54 0.42 14.60
CA TYR A 52 -1.17 1.67 14.99
C TYR A 52 -2.67 1.43 15.12
N TYR A 53 -3.30 1.89 16.20
CA TYR A 53 -4.71 1.59 16.43
C TYR A 53 -5.45 2.76 17.07
N ALA A 54 -6.75 2.85 16.75
CA ALA A 54 -7.72 3.65 17.48
C ALA A 54 -9.12 3.06 17.27
N ASN A 55 -9.86 2.88 18.37
CA ASN A 55 -11.22 2.34 18.34
C ASN A 55 -11.28 0.99 17.58
N SER A 56 -12.01 0.96 16.47
CA SER A 56 -12.18 -0.21 15.61
C SER A 56 -11.19 -0.26 14.43
N VAL A 57 -10.29 0.71 14.28
CA VAL A 57 -9.37 0.80 13.15
C VAL A 57 -7.94 0.48 13.58
N THR A 58 -7.29 -0.40 12.82
CA THR A 58 -5.90 -0.80 12.99
C THR A 58 -5.16 -0.61 11.66
N LEU A 59 -4.07 0.13 11.66
CA LEU A 59 -3.08 0.16 10.60
C LEU A 59 -1.90 -0.71 11.02
N TYR A 60 -1.57 -1.70 10.20
CA TYR A 60 -0.46 -2.60 10.47
C TYR A 60 0.59 -2.46 9.38
N ILE A 61 1.85 -2.26 9.80
CA ILE A 61 2.98 -2.03 8.89
C ILE A 61 4.10 -3.01 9.25
N GLU A 62 4.48 -3.81 8.27
CA GLU A 62 5.71 -4.60 8.22
C GLU A 62 6.59 -4.13 7.06
N ASN A 63 7.83 -4.62 7.01
CA ASN A 63 8.80 -4.21 5.99
C ASN A 63 8.23 -4.34 4.57
N ASN A 64 7.52 -5.42 4.27
CA ASN A 64 7.02 -5.74 2.94
C ASN A 64 5.49 -5.72 2.83
N TYR A 65 4.78 -5.32 3.88
CA TYR A 65 3.33 -5.48 3.94
C TYR A 65 2.68 -4.35 4.75
N VAL A 66 1.56 -3.84 4.26
CA VAL A 66 0.76 -2.86 4.98
C VAL A 66 -0.71 -3.08 4.70
N TYR A 67 -1.53 -3.02 5.75
CA TYR A 67 -2.98 -3.10 5.63
C TYR A 67 -3.68 -2.22 6.65
N ILE A 68 -4.90 -1.80 6.32
CA ILE A 68 -5.84 -1.17 7.27
C ILE A 68 -6.94 -2.19 7.56
N GLY A 69 -7.14 -2.53 8.82
CA GLY A 69 -8.23 -3.34 9.31
C GLY A 69 -9.26 -2.50 10.04
N THR A 70 -10.54 -2.70 9.76
CA THR A 70 -11.66 -2.04 10.47
C THR A 70 -12.60 -3.10 11.02
N LYS A 71 -12.79 -3.14 12.34
CA LYS A 71 -13.77 -4.01 13.00
C LYS A 71 -15.18 -3.51 12.72
N LEU A 72 -16.03 -4.39 12.19
CA LEU A 72 -17.42 -4.12 11.85
C LEU A 72 -18.34 -4.34 13.06
N PRO A 73 -19.52 -3.69 13.12
CA PRO A 73 -20.46 -3.84 14.23
C PRO A 73 -20.96 -5.28 14.45
N ASN A 74 -20.98 -6.09 13.39
CA ASN A 74 -21.38 -7.51 13.44
C ASN A 74 -20.26 -8.44 13.95
N GLY A 75 -19.12 -7.90 14.40
CA GLY A 75 -17.97 -8.67 14.88
C GLY A 75 -17.00 -9.12 13.78
N GLY A 76 -17.31 -8.88 12.51
CA GLY A 76 -16.42 -9.13 11.38
C GLY A 76 -15.31 -8.07 11.23
N TYR A 77 -14.43 -8.26 10.26
CA TYR A 77 -13.39 -7.29 9.90
C TYR A 77 -13.44 -7.00 8.39
N SER A 78 -13.28 -5.72 8.05
CA SER A 78 -12.95 -5.27 6.70
C SER A 78 -11.46 -5.00 6.61
N TYR A 79 -10.83 -5.44 5.52
CA TYR A 79 -9.40 -5.24 5.29
C TYR A 79 -9.18 -4.51 3.98
N ILE A 80 -8.37 -3.46 4.04
CA ILE A 80 -7.83 -2.78 2.87
C ILE A 80 -6.36 -3.20 2.79
N ASN A 81 -6.08 -4.10 1.86
CA ASN A 81 -4.75 -4.49 1.44
C ASN A 81 -4.59 -4.02 -0.01
N GLY A 82 -3.55 -3.26 -0.29
CA GLY A 82 -3.39 -2.65 -1.60
C GLY A 82 -2.00 -2.07 -1.80
N THR A 83 -1.79 -1.55 -3.01
CA THR A 83 -0.57 -0.83 -3.35
C THR A 83 -0.53 0.47 -2.53
N ALA A 84 0.48 0.58 -1.67
CA ALA A 84 0.70 1.65 -0.67
C ALA A 84 1.94 2.57 -0.92
N LEU A 85 1.81 3.71 -1.58
CA LEU A 85 2.92 4.63 -1.87
C LEU A 85 3.34 5.42 -0.63
N LEU A 86 4.64 5.48 -0.30
CA LEU A 86 5.17 6.39 0.73
C LEU A 86 5.82 7.60 0.07
N GLN A 87 5.30 8.80 0.35
CA GLN A 87 5.83 10.09 -0.07
C GLN A 87 6.14 10.95 1.16
N GLY A 88 7.42 11.04 1.54
CA GLY A 88 7.81 11.73 2.76
C GLY A 88 7.25 11.01 3.99
N ASN A 89 6.39 11.68 4.76
CA ASN A 89 5.66 11.10 5.89
C ASN A 89 4.21 10.73 5.56
N GLU A 90 3.82 10.79 4.28
CA GLU A 90 2.47 10.44 3.83
C GLU A 90 2.48 9.06 3.15
N LEU A 91 1.67 8.14 3.67
CA LEU A 91 1.41 6.84 3.06
C LEU A 91 0.02 6.87 2.40
N ILE A 92 -0.04 6.51 1.12
CA ILE A 92 -1.25 6.49 0.31
C ILE A 92 -1.51 5.05 -0.10
N MET A 93 -2.66 4.49 0.29
CA MET A 93 -3.06 3.13 -0.11
C MET A 93 -4.22 3.18 -1.08
N TYR A 94 -4.12 2.46 -2.18
CA TYR A 94 -5.16 2.35 -3.19
C TYR A 94 -6.05 1.13 -2.93
N GLN A 95 -7.34 1.36 -2.69
CA GLN A 95 -8.37 0.32 -2.70
C GLN A 95 -8.99 0.28 -4.10
N TYR A 96 -8.83 -0.86 -4.78
CA TYR A 96 -9.45 -1.11 -6.08
C TYR A 96 -10.83 -1.74 -5.89
N GLU A 97 -11.89 -1.06 -6.31
CA GLU A 97 -13.24 -1.64 -6.36
C GLU A 97 -13.46 -2.32 -7.72
N ASN A 98 -13.82 -3.61 -7.73
CA ASN A 98 -14.27 -4.39 -8.90
C ASN A 98 -13.35 -4.37 -10.14
N ASN A 99 -12.08 -4.77 -10.01
CA ASN A 99 -11.13 -4.94 -11.13
C ASN A 99 -11.04 -3.74 -12.10
N SER A 100 -11.51 -2.56 -11.71
CA SER A 100 -11.51 -1.35 -12.52
C SER A 100 -10.55 -0.35 -11.91
N THR A 101 -9.70 0.24 -12.74
CA THR A 101 -8.76 1.31 -12.37
C THR A 101 -9.43 2.67 -12.20
N SER A 102 -10.72 2.80 -12.50
CA SER A 102 -11.44 4.09 -12.54
C SER A 102 -12.10 4.49 -11.23
N ASN A 103 -12.34 3.54 -10.31
CA ASN A 103 -13.04 3.78 -9.03
C ASN A 103 -12.14 3.45 -7.84
N ASN A 104 -10.93 4.03 -7.85
CA ASN A 104 -9.96 3.80 -6.79
C ASN A 104 -10.27 4.74 -5.61
N LYS A 105 -10.37 4.19 -4.41
CA LYS A 105 -10.42 5.00 -3.20
C LYS A 105 -9.02 5.12 -2.63
N GLU A 106 -8.59 6.35 -2.40
CA GLU A 106 -7.30 6.67 -1.80
C GLU A 106 -7.44 6.75 -0.28
N HIS A 107 -6.74 5.87 0.42
CA HIS A 107 -6.61 5.89 1.86
C HIS A 107 -5.31 6.61 2.22
N LYS A 108 -5.44 7.82 2.77
CA LYS A 108 -4.28 8.64 3.12
C LYS A 108 -3.96 8.53 4.62
N ILE A 109 -2.69 8.30 4.93
CA ILE A 109 -2.16 8.21 6.28
C ILE A 109 -0.97 9.17 6.39
N VAL A 110 -0.95 10.03 7.41
CA VAL A 110 0.16 10.96 7.65
C VAL A 110 0.81 10.65 8.99
N PHE A 111 2.08 10.28 8.98
CA PHE A 111 2.82 9.98 10.21
C PHE A 111 3.34 11.23 10.89
N SER A 112 3.26 11.26 12.22
CA SER A 112 3.94 12.27 13.03
C SER A 112 5.45 12.14 12.92
N LYS A 113 6.19 13.23 13.20
CA LYS A 113 7.66 13.25 13.15
C LYS A 113 8.31 12.18 14.03
N ASN A 114 7.72 11.89 15.19
CA ASN A 114 8.19 10.87 16.12
C ASN A 114 7.66 9.46 15.82
N LYS A 115 6.86 9.29 14.76
CA LYS A 115 6.31 8.02 14.28
C LYS A 115 5.44 7.29 15.31
N LYS A 116 4.99 7.98 16.37
CA LYS A 116 4.11 7.44 17.41
C LYS A 116 2.62 7.61 17.08
N ILE A 117 2.29 8.54 16.19
CA ILE A 117 0.91 8.84 15.78
C ILE A 117 0.86 8.75 14.24
N ALA A 118 -0.21 8.15 13.72
CA ALA A 118 -0.54 8.16 12.31
C ALA A 118 -1.96 8.71 12.14
N VAL A 119 -2.12 9.76 11.34
CA VAL A 119 -3.40 10.39 11.07
C VAL A 119 -3.98 9.76 9.82
N TYR A 120 -5.02 8.94 9.98
CA TYR A 120 -5.70 8.27 8.87
C TYR A 120 -6.93 9.07 8.43
N TYR A 121 -7.01 9.38 7.14
CA TYR A 121 -8.18 9.94 6.49
C TYR A 121 -8.95 8.82 5.78
N ASP A 122 -10.14 8.52 6.29
CA ASP A 122 -11.02 7.50 5.72
C ASP A 122 -11.88 8.11 4.60
N PRO A 123 -11.68 7.73 3.32
CA PRO A 123 -12.43 8.29 2.20
C PRO A 123 -13.90 7.88 2.19
N HIS A 124 -14.30 6.84 2.95
CA HIS A 124 -15.68 6.37 3.01
C HIS A 124 -16.51 7.18 4.01
N THR A 125 -15.93 7.46 5.17
CA THR A 125 -16.62 8.18 6.25
C THR A 125 -16.28 9.67 6.31
N LEU A 126 -15.27 10.10 5.53
CA LEU A 126 -14.68 11.44 5.54
C LEU A 126 -14.14 11.85 6.92
N LYS A 127 -13.91 10.88 7.80
CA LYS A 127 -13.40 11.12 9.16
C LYS A 127 -11.89 11.02 9.19
N THR A 128 -11.31 11.83 10.06
CA THR A 128 -9.91 11.73 10.45
C THR A 128 -9.79 10.93 11.75
N ILE A 129 -8.90 9.96 11.78
CA ILE A 129 -8.68 9.06 12.90
C ILE A 129 -7.21 9.13 13.31
N ASN A 130 -6.95 9.48 14.56
CA ASN A 130 -5.60 9.50 15.12
C ASN A 130 -5.25 8.10 15.65
N LEU A 131 -4.48 7.34 14.88
CA LEU A 131 -4.00 6.02 15.25
C LEU A 131 -2.74 6.14 16.11
N ILE A 132 -2.71 5.45 17.24
CA ILE A 132 -1.59 5.47 18.18
C ILE A 132 -0.78 4.19 18.01
N ARG A 133 0.54 4.31 17.90
CA ARG A 133 1.44 3.17 17.80
C ARG A 133 1.40 2.36 19.11
N LYS A 134 1.18 1.07 18.98
CA LYS A 134 1.30 0.09 20.07
C LYS A 134 2.75 -0.03 20.50
N GLU A 135 3.03 0.18 21.77
CA GLU A 135 4.35 -0.07 22.32
C GLU A 135 4.57 -1.59 22.38
N ARG A 136 5.75 -2.06 21.95
CA ARG A 136 6.13 -3.47 22.12
C ARG A 136 6.35 -3.70 23.61
N SER A 137 5.63 -4.66 24.20
CA SER A 137 5.94 -5.17 25.53
C SER A 137 7.39 -5.69 25.51
N LYS A 138 8.19 -5.24 26.47
CA LYS A 138 9.59 -5.69 26.64
C LYS A 138 9.64 -7.12 27.14
#